data_AF-A0A225CYE6-F1
#
_entry.id   AF-A0A225CYE6-F1
#
_cell.length_a   1.000
_cell.length_b   1.000
_cell.length_c   1.000
_cell.angle_alpha   90.00
_cell.angle_beta   90.00
_cell.angle_gamma   90.00
#
_symmetry.space_group_name_H-M   'P 1'
#
loop_
_entity.id
_entity.type
_entity.pdbx_description
1 polymer ?
#
loop_
_entity_poly.entity_id
_entity_poly.type
_entity_poly.pdbx_seq_one_letter_code
_entity_poly.pdbx_strand_id
1 'polypeptide(L)'
;MIATASPNMLAVARRYVAAGLSVIPVKADGSKAPLYSGWREYTDRLPTDDELVEWFKDRNNVGIGVVPGPASGNLVVLDFENKGGASAFAEWLNGLAPELKAYLPICPVVRTPSGGRHIWVRLPASVCGGKLSRYAKGDTKVEIRGAGHQVLAPGCPPECHKSNEPYVFETEGWMAS
;
A
#
# COMPACT_ATOMS: atom_id res chain seq x y z
N MET A 1 -14.83 -22.26 16.14
CA MET A 1 -14.15 -21.13 15.48
C MET A 1 -12.85 -21.66 14.91
N ILE A 2 -12.72 -21.71 13.59
CA ILE A 2 -11.45 -22.10 12.96
C ILE A 2 -10.55 -20.88 13.10
N ALA A 3 -9.54 -20.96 13.97
CA ALA A 3 -8.47 -19.98 13.98
C ALA A 3 -7.75 -20.10 12.63
N THR A 4 -8.08 -19.22 11.69
CA THR A 4 -7.24 -19.02 10.51
C THR A 4 -5.88 -18.58 11.03
N ALA A 5 -4.86 -19.41 10.83
CA ALA A 5 -3.50 -19.06 11.21
C ALA A 5 -3.15 -17.69 10.62
N SER A 6 -2.66 -16.78 11.45
CA SER A 6 -2.21 -15.46 11.00
C SER A 6 -1.18 -15.65 9.87
N PRO A 7 -1.26 -14.85 8.78
CA PRO A 7 -0.36 -15.01 7.65
C PRO A 7 1.10 -14.94 8.11
N ASN A 8 1.94 -15.81 7.58
CA ASN A 8 3.37 -15.78 7.84
C ASN A 8 3.95 -14.49 7.24
N MET A 9 4.20 -13.49 8.09
CA MET A 9 4.60 -12.16 7.65
C MET A 9 5.92 -12.12 6.89
N LEU A 10 6.85 -13.04 7.20
CA LEU A 10 8.10 -13.17 6.44
C LEU A 10 7.83 -13.63 5.01
N ALA A 11 6.92 -14.59 4.81
CA ALA A 11 6.51 -15.03 3.48
C ALA A 11 5.82 -13.90 2.69
N VAL A 12 4.97 -13.12 3.35
CA VAL A 12 4.33 -11.94 2.76
C VAL A 12 5.37 -10.89 2.34
N ALA A 13 6.32 -10.56 3.22
CA ALA A 13 7.38 -9.60 2.92
C ALA A 13 8.23 -10.02 1.72
N ARG A 14 8.67 -11.29 1.70
CA ARG A 14 9.44 -11.86 0.59
C ARG A 14 8.67 -11.84 -0.72
N ARG A 15 7.35 -12.08 -0.70
CA ARG A 15 6.49 -11.97 -1.91
C ARG A 15 6.53 -10.57 -2.50
N TYR A 16 6.43 -9.52 -1.67
CA TYR A 16 6.52 -8.14 -2.15
C TYR A 16 7.92 -7.81 -2.71
N VAL A 17 8.99 -8.21 -2.02
CA VAL A 17 10.36 -8.00 -2.51
C VAL A 17 10.62 -8.74 -3.83
N ALA A 18 10.12 -9.96 -3.98
CA ALA A 18 10.20 -10.72 -5.22
C ALA A 18 9.48 -10.02 -6.39
N ALA A 19 8.42 -9.26 -6.12
CA ALA A 19 7.74 -8.42 -7.11
C ALA A 19 8.48 -7.09 -7.39
N GLY A 20 9.67 -6.88 -6.81
CA GLY A 20 10.46 -5.65 -6.94
C GLY A 20 9.85 -4.49 -6.16
N LEU A 21 9.28 -4.77 -4.98
CA LEU A 21 8.75 -3.75 -4.07
C LEU A 21 9.52 -3.74 -2.76
N SER A 22 10.00 -2.55 -2.38
CA SER A 22 10.65 -2.33 -1.10
C SER A 22 9.62 -2.32 0.03
N VAL A 23 9.96 -2.98 1.14
CA VAL A 23 9.06 -3.14 2.29
C VAL A 23 9.77 -2.86 3.60
N ILE A 24 8.98 -2.45 4.59
CA ILE A 24 9.42 -2.17 5.96
C ILE A 24 8.41 -2.74 6.97
N PRO A 25 8.83 -3.03 8.21
CA PRO A 25 7.91 -3.42 9.27
C PRO A 25 7.09 -2.24 9.76
N VAL A 26 5.79 -2.47 9.96
CA VAL A 26 4.81 -1.51 10.47
C VAL A 26 4.16 -2.06 11.74
N LYS A 27 3.86 -1.19 12.69
CA LYS A 27 3.20 -1.57 13.95
C LYS A 27 1.78 -2.09 13.69
N ALA A 28 1.42 -3.19 14.34
CA ALA A 28 0.05 -3.69 14.39
C ALA A 28 -0.68 -3.19 15.66
N ASP A 29 -0.73 -1.86 15.83
CA ASP A 29 -1.34 -1.16 16.98
C ASP A 29 -2.36 -0.08 16.55
N GLY A 30 -2.78 -0.13 15.29
CA GLY A 30 -3.71 0.80 14.67
C GLY A 30 -3.10 2.13 14.22
N SER A 31 -1.84 2.43 14.58
CA SER A 31 -1.17 3.69 14.24
C SER A 31 -0.74 3.78 12.78
N LYS A 32 -0.60 2.62 12.10
CA LYS A 32 0.02 2.48 10.78
C LYS A 32 1.48 2.97 10.73
N ALA A 33 2.13 3.19 11.87
CA ALA A 33 3.47 3.77 11.91
C ALA A 33 4.54 2.69 11.63
N PRO A 34 5.62 3.02 10.90
CA PRO A 34 6.81 2.18 10.83
C PRO A 34 7.33 1.79 12.21
N LEU A 35 7.94 0.62 12.30
CA LEU A 35 8.47 0.11 13.56
C LEU A 35 9.65 0.94 14.10
N TYR A 36 10.39 1.62 13.22
CA TYR A 36 11.53 2.47 13.54
C TYR A 36 11.62 3.69 12.61
N SER A 37 12.37 4.73 12.98
CA SER A 37 12.42 6.03 12.29
C SER A 37 13.30 6.08 11.03
N GLY A 38 14.30 5.20 10.92
CA GLY A 38 15.28 5.15 9.82
C GLY A 38 14.79 4.54 8.51
N TRP A 39 13.54 4.07 8.45
CA TRP A 39 12.96 3.33 7.32
C TRP A 39 13.01 4.04 5.95
N ARG A 40 13.28 5.35 5.89
CA ARG A 40 13.26 6.09 4.63
C ARG A 40 14.39 5.70 3.67
N GLU A 41 15.48 5.11 4.17
CA GLU A 41 16.53 4.54 3.31
C GLU A 41 15.98 3.50 2.31
N TYR A 42 14.90 2.80 2.68
CA TYR A 42 14.24 1.79 1.83
C TYR A 42 13.42 2.40 0.69
N THR A 43 13.40 3.73 0.59
CA THR A 43 12.94 4.44 -0.62
C THR A 43 13.88 4.15 -1.79
N ASP A 44 15.19 4.05 -1.51
CA ASP A 44 16.25 4.01 -2.53
C ASP A 44 16.94 2.64 -2.64
N ARG A 45 16.74 1.73 -1.67
CA ARG A 45 17.17 0.34 -1.74
C ARG A 45 16.08 -0.64 -1.31
N LEU A 46 16.16 -1.89 -1.79
CA LEU A 46 15.38 -3.00 -1.24
C LEU A 46 15.97 -3.45 0.11
N PRO A 47 15.15 -3.99 1.02
CA PRO A 47 15.66 -4.71 2.17
C PRO A 47 16.34 -6.02 1.77
N THR A 48 17.35 -6.42 2.52
CA THR A 48 17.98 -7.74 2.37
C THR A 48 17.10 -8.82 3.01
N ASP A 49 17.32 -10.08 2.64
CA ASP A 49 16.56 -11.18 3.26
C ASP A 49 16.84 -11.29 4.77
N ASP A 50 18.06 -10.99 5.21
CA ASP A 50 18.42 -10.98 6.63
C ASP A 50 17.63 -9.91 7.40
N GLU A 51 17.47 -8.71 6.82
CA GLU A 51 16.62 -7.65 7.38
C GLU A 51 15.15 -8.11 7.46
N LEU A 52 14.63 -8.76 6.40
CA LEU A 52 13.27 -9.32 6.41
C LEU A 52 13.09 -10.38 7.51
N VAL A 53 14.06 -11.28 7.66
CA VAL A 53 14.07 -12.31 8.71
C VAL A 53 14.06 -11.64 10.08
N GLU A 54 14.93 -10.66 10.32
CA GLU A 54 15.00 -9.94 11.60
C GLU A 54 13.66 -9.27 11.97
N TRP A 55 13.00 -8.68 10.98
CA TRP A 55 11.76 -7.93 11.21
C TRP A 55 10.51 -8.80 11.34
N PHE A 56 10.42 -9.90 10.61
CA PHE A 56 9.16 -10.63 10.45
C PHE A 56 9.19 -12.06 10.97
N LYS A 57 10.36 -12.69 11.15
CA LYS A 57 10.44 -14.06 11.66
C LYS A 57 10.04 -14.10 13.13
N ASP A 58 9.12 -15.00 13.46
CA ASP A 58 8.64 -15.28 14.83
C ASP A 58 8.12 -14.04 15.58
N ARG A 59 7.78 -12.94 14.87
CA ARG A 59 7.19 -11.74 15.44
C ARG A 59 5.69 -11.72 15.23
N ASN A 60 4.96 -11.69 16.34
CA ASN A 60 3.54 -11.39 16.35
C ASN A 60 3.36 -9.85 16.37
N ASN A 61 2.31 -9.34 15.75
CA ASN A 61 1.92 -7.91 15.75
C ASN A 61 2.80 -6.96 14.91
N VAL A 62 3.31 -7.43 13.77
CA VAL A 62 3.99 -6.59 12.78
C VAL A 62 3.31 -6.78 11.42
N GLY A 63 3.04 -5.67 10.73
CA GLY A 63 2.55 -5.66 9.35
C GLY A 63 3.61 -5.17 8.36
N ILE A 64 3.20 -5.09 7.09
CA ILE A 64 4.01 -4.62 5.96
C ILE A 64 3.63 -3.19 5.58
N GLY A 65 4.64 -2.32 5.54
CA GLY A 65 4.58 -1.08 4.78
C GLY A 65 5.31 -1.26 3.45
N VAL A 66 4.62 -1.09 2.32
CA VAL A 66 5.28 -0.94 1.02
C VAL A 66 5.77 0.49 0.89
N VAL A 67 7.01 0.66 0.43
CA VAL A 67 7.66 1.96 0.27
C VAL A 67 7.69 2.34 -1.22
N PRO A 68 6.84 3.28 -1.68
CA PRO A 68 6.91 3.78 -3.04
C PRO A 68 8.19 4.60 -3.26
N GLY A 69 8.74 4.56 -4.47
CA GLY A 69 10.01 5.23 -4.80
C GLY A 69 10.91 4.41 -5.73
N PRO A 70 12.17 4.85 -5.93
CA PRO A 70 13.12 4.23 -6.85
C PRO A 70 13.32 2.72 -6.60
N ALA A 71 13.49 2.31 -5.34
CA ALA A 71 13.69 0.91 -4.97
C ALA A 71 12.53 -0.01 -5.38
N SER A 72 11.33 0.55 -5.48
CA SER A 72 10.10 -0.17 -5.87
C SER A 72 9.79 -0.05 -7.37
N GLY A 73 10.81 0.27 -8.19
CA GLY A 73 10.66 0.51 -9.62
C GLY A 73 9.89 1.79 -9.92
N ASN A 74 10.17 2.87 -9.19
CA ASN A 74 9.45 4.14 -9.24
C ASN A 74 7.95 3.99 -8.98
N LEU A 75 7.60 3.11 -8.03
CA LEU A 75 6.21 2.91 -7.61
C LEU A 75 5.60 4.24 -7.12
N VAL A 76 4.35 4.44 -7.51
CA VAL A 76 3.44 5.45 -7.00
C VAL A 76 2.11 4.78 -6.64
N VAL A 77 1.52 5.22 -5.54
CA VAL A 77 0.18 4.80 -5.14
C VAL A 77 -0.78 5.98 -5.22
N LEU A 78 -1.83 5.82 -6.02
CA LEU A 78 -2.96 6.74 -6.06
C LEU A 78 -3.93 6.35 -4.95
N ASP A 79 -4.03 7.18 -3.92
CA ASP A 79 -4.78 6.97 -2.68
C ASP A 79 -6.12 7.72 -2.75
N PHE A 80 -7.19 7.00 -3.05
CA PHE A 80 -8.55 7.53 -3.20
C PHE A 80 -9.36 7.31 -1.92
N GLU A 81 -9.83 8.40 -1.34
CA GLU A 81 -10.68 8.38 -0.15
C GLU A 81 -12.12 7.94 -0.46
N ASN A 82 -12.78 7.39 0.55
CA ASN A 82 -14.23 7.18 0.56
C ASN A 82 -14.80 7.86 1.82
N LYS A 83 -15.54 8.95 1.64
CA LYS A 83 -16.06 9.77 2.74
C LYS A 83 -17.54 10.08 2.52
N GLY A 84 -18.35 9.88 3.56
CA GLY A 84 -19.77 10.25 3.55
C GLY A 84 -20.60 9.58 2.45
N GLY A 85 -20.21 8.38 2.01
CA GLY A 85 -20.86 7.65 0.92
C GLY A 85 -20.41 8.06 -0.49
N ALA A 86 -19.55 9.06 -0.62
CA ALA A 86 -18.97 9.47 -1.91
C ALA A 86 -17.62 8.79 -2.13
N SER A 87 -17.54 7.95 -3.16
CA SER A 87 -16.31 7.27 -3.57
C SER A 87 -15.53 8.14 -4.56
N ALA A 88 -14.37 8.68 -4.14
CA ALA A 88 -13.48 9.42 -5.04
C ALA A 88 -12.96 8.53 -6.18
N PHE A 89 -12.78 7.23 -5.91
CA PHE A 89 -12.40 6.25 -6.92
C PHE A 89 -13.48 6.08 -7.99
N ALA A 90 -14.75 5.91 -7.61
CA ALA A 90 -15.84 5.76 -8.58
C ALA A 90 -16.05 7.02 -9.43
N GLU A 91 -15.96 8.20 -8.81
CA GLU A 91 -16.02 9.47 -9.53
C GLU A 91 -14.88 9.62 -10.54
N TRP A 92 -13.64 9.37 -10.11
CA TRP A 92 -12.47 9.39 -10.98
C TRP A 92 -12.61 8.37 -12.11
N LEU A 93 -13.02 7.15 -11.80
CA LEU A 93 -13.21 6.09 -12.78
C LEU A 93 -14.25 6.49 -13.82
N ASN A 94 -15.39 7.08 -13.42
CA ASN A 94 -16.42 7.52 -14.36
C ASN A 94 -15.90 8.59 -15.34
N GLY A 95 -15.08 9.53 -14.85
CA GLY A 95 -14.47 10.59 -15.66
C GLY A 95 -13.27 10.16 -16.51
N LEU A 96 -12.76 8.93 -16.33
CA LEU A 96 -11.57 8.45 -17.02
C LEU A 96 -11.89 8.08 -18.48
N ALA A 97 -11.00 8.45 -19.40
CA ALA A 97 -11.11 8.08 -20.82
C ALA A 97 -11.12 6.54 -20.99
N PRO A 98 -11.88 5.98 -21.95
CA PRO A 98 -11.96 4.52 -22.16
C PRO A 98 -10.60 3.83 -22.30
N GLU A 99 -9.66 4.47 -22.99
CA GLU A 99 -8.32 3.95 -23.24
C GLU A 99 -7.52 3.80 -21.94
N LEU A 100 -7.70 4.74 -21.00
CA LEU A 100 -7.06 4.69 -19.70
C LEU A 100 -7.74 3.66 -18.78
N LYS A 101 -9.07 3.50 -18.86
CA LYS A 101 -9.81 2.46 -18.13
C LYS A 101 -9.31 1.06 -18.48
N ALA A 102 -8.92 0.83 -19.73
CA ALA A 102 -8.43 -0.46 -20.21
C ALA A 102 -7.14 -0.93 -19.51
N TYR A 103 -6.35 -0.02 -18.92
CA TYR A 103 -5.16 -0.37 -18.14
C TYR A 103 -5.47 -0.73 -16.68
N LEU A 104 -6.66 -0.40 -16.16
CA LEU A 104 -6.96 -0.64 -14.75
C LEU A 104 -6.90 -2.13 -14.34
N PRO A 105 -7.37 -3.10 -15.16
CA PRO A 105 -7.31 -4.52 -14.79
C PRO A 105 -5.90 -5.07 -14.59
N ILE A 106 -4.88 -4.46 -15.21
CA ILE A 106 -3.48 -4.89 -15.07
C ILE A 106 -2.76 -4.20 -13.90
N CYS A 107 -3.39 -3.22 -13.25
CA CYS A 107 -2.85 -2.56 -12.07
C CYS A 107 -3.34 -3.28 -10.80
N PRO A 108 -2.49 -3.44 -9.76
CA PRO A 108 -2.95 -3.79 -8.43
C PRO A 108 -3.88 -2.70 -7.91
N VAL A 109 -5.06 -3.14 -7.46
CA VAL A 109 -6.06 -2.29 -6.81
C VAL A 109 -6.31 -2.86 -5.43
N VAL A 110 -6.09 -2.04 -4.41
CA VAL A 110 -6.25 -2.44 -3.01
C VAL A 110 -7.41 -1.66 -2.41
N ARG A 111 -8.39 -2.37 -1.85
CA ARG A 111 -9.42 -1.77 -1.01
C ARG A 111 -8.83 -1.44 0.35
N THR A 112 -9.05 -0.20 0.79
CA THR A 112 -8.65 0.25 2.12
C THR A 112 -9.76 -0.02 3.15
N PRO A 113 -9.43 -0.06 4.45
CA PRO A 113 -10.42 -0.25 5.51
C PRO A 113 -11.56 0.77 5.55
N SER A 114 -11.33 2.00 5.07
CA SER A 114 -12.36 3.03 4.96
C SER A 114 -13.24 2.89 3.70
N GLY A 115 -13.02 1.85 2.89
CA GLY A 115 -13.72 1.64 1.61
C GLY A 115 -13.15 2.48 0.45
N GLY A 116 -12.02 3.15 0.66
CA GLY A 116 -11.22 3.78 -0.38
C GLY A 116 -10.47 2.77 -1.24
N ARG A 117 -9.73 3.25 -2.25
CA ARG A 117 -8.88 2.41 -3.11
C ARG A 117 -7.47 2.99 -3.21
N HIS A 118 -6.49 2.10 -3.18
CA HIS A 118 -5.15 2.39 -3.66
C HIS A 118 -4.99 1.76 -5.05
N ILE A 119 -4.49 2.52 -6.03
CA ILE A 119 -4.06 1.97 -7.33
C ILE A 119 -2.55 2.08 -7.41
N TRP A 120 -1.88 0.96 -7.71
CA TRP A 120 -0.42 0.89 -7.75
C TRP A 120 0.06 1.00 -9.20
N VAL A 121 0.89 2.00 -9.49
CA VAL A 121 1.43 2.25 -10.82
C VAL A 121 2.94 2.52 -10.72
N ARG A 122 3.69 2.10 -11.74
CA ARG A 122 5.11 2.46 -11.88
C ARG A 122 5.26 3.56 -12.93
N LEU A 123 6.09 4.55 -12.64
CA LEU A 123 6.38 5.65 -13.55
C LEU A 123 7.80 5.51 -14.13
N PRO A 124 8.10 6.17 -15.28
CA PRO A 124 9.47 6.19 -15.81
C PRO A 124 10.50 6.83 -14.87
N ALA A 125 10.05 7.73 -13.98
CA ALA A 125 10.88 8.38 -12.98
C ALA A 125 10.13 8.47 -11.64
N SER A 126 10.89 8.45 -10.55
CA SER A 126 10.35 8.61 -9.21
C SER A 126 9.77 10.01 -9.00
N VAL A 127 8.70 10.10 -8.21
CA VAL A 127 8.05 11.36 -7.83
C VAL A 127 7.86 11.40 -6.32
N CYS A 128 7.89 12.60 -5.74
CA CYS A 128 7.47 12.81 -4.35
C CYS A 128 5.96 12.63 -4.21
N GLY A 129 5.49 12.25 -3.02
CA GLY A 129 4.07 12.26 -2.72
C GLY A 129 3.49 13.68 -2.56
N GLY A 130 2.18 13.79 -2.66
CA GLY A 130 1.48 15.07 -2.59
C GLY A 130 -0.04 14.94 -2.73
N LYS A 131 -0.76 16.02 -2.44
CA LYS A 131 -2.23 16.08 -2.60
C LYS A 131 -2.58 16.43 -4.04
N LEU A 132 -3.41 15.61 -4.68
CA LEU A 132 -3.91 15.90 -6.04
C LEU A 132 -5.22 16.67 -6.03
N SER A 133 -6.12 16.35 -5.10
CA SER A 133 -7.44 17.00 -5.02
C SER A 133 -7.98 17.04 -3.60
N ARG A 134 -8.95 17.93 -3.39
CA ARG A 134 -9.66 18.12 -2.12
C ARG A 134 -11.16 18.13 -2.36
N TYR A 135 -11.93 17.72 -1.34
CA TYR A 135 -13.37 17.96 -1.29
C TYR A 135 -13.67 19.44 -1.06
N ALA A 136 -14.89 19.88 -1.34
CA ALA A 136 -15.33 21.28 -1.14
C ALA A 136 -15.11 21.80 0.30
N LYS A 137 -15.12 20.90 1.29
CA LYS A 137 -14.85 21.21 2.71
C LYS A 137 -13.35 21.26 3.08
N GLY A 138 -12.44 21.14 2.10
CA GLY A 138 -10.99 21.26 2.28
C GLY A 138 -10.23 19.96 2.61
N ASP A 139 -10.95 18.89 2.95
CA ASP A 139 -10.40 17.55 3.17
C ASP A 139 -9.73 16.98 1.91
N THR A 140 -8.60 16.27 2.06
CA THR A 140 -8.00 15.51 0.94
C THR A 140 -9.01 14.54 0.35
N LYS A 141 -9.09 14.50 -0.99
CA LYS A 141 -9.91 13.57 -1.77
C LYS A 141 -9.09 12.50 -2.48
N VAL A 142 -7.98 12.91 -3.09
CA VAL A 142 -7.00 12.01 -3.71
C VAL A 142 -5.59 12.48 -3.35
N GLU A 143 -4.76 11.55 -2.88
CA GLU A 143 -3.33 11.74 -2.60
C GLU A 143 -2.47 10.83 -3.49
N ILE A 144 -1.27 11.30 -3.80
CA ILE A 144 -0.19 10.50 -4.36
C ILE A 144 0.74 10.12 -3.20
N ARG A 145 1.01 8.83 -3.05
CA ARG A 145 2.10 8.33 -2.22
C ARG A 145 3.25 7.91 -3.14
N GLY A 146 4.29 8.73 -3.17
CA GLY A 146 5.52 8.49 -3.91
C GLY A 146 6.70 8.33 -2.96
N ALA A 147 7.90 8.68 -3.42
CA ALA A 147 9.12 8.66 -2.61
C ALA A 147 8.93 9.33 -1.23
N GLY A 148 9.52 8.73 -0.20
CA GLY A 148 9.44 9.22 1.18
C GLY A 148 8.11 8.92 1.90
N HIS A 149 7.20 8.15 1.29
CA HIS A 149 5.97 7.63 1.91
C HIS A 149 6.06 6.12 2.14
N GLN A 150 5.12 5.60 2.93
CA GLN A 150 4.83 4.17 3.00
C GLN A 150 3.31 3.98 2.99
N VAL A 151 2.86 2.82 2.51
CA VAL A 151 1.45 2.41 2.57
C VAL A 151 1.34 1.00 3.14
N LEU A 152 0.31 0.77 3.96
CA LEU A 152 -0.06 -0.59 4.35
C LEU A 152 -0.49 -1.40 3.12
N ALA A 153 -0.13 -2.68 3.11
CA ALA A 153 -0.37 -3.57 2.00
C ALA A 153 -1.29 -4.75 2.37
N PRO A 154 -1.92 -5.42 1.38
CA PRO A 154 -2.64 -6.66 1.64
C PRO A 154 -1.75 -7.74 2.26
N GLY A 155 -2.34 -8.54 3.16
CA GLY A 155 -1.62 -9.53 3.96
C GLY A 155 -1.14 -9.02 5.32
N CYS A 156 -1.26 -7.71 5.60
CA CYS A 156 -1.08 -7.18 6.95
C CYS A 156 -2.13 -7.73 7.93
N PRO A 157 -1.79 -7.87 9.22
CA PRO A 157 -2.78 -8.06 10.27
C PRO A 157 -3.79 -6.91 10.29
N PRO A 158 -5.09 -7.17 10.54
CA PRO A 158 -6.11 -6.12 10.62
C PRO A 158 -5.80 -5.06 11.69
N GLU A 159 -5.06 -5.44 12.74
CA GLU A 159 -4.64 -4.59 13.85
C GLU A 159 -3.70 -3.46 13.41
N CYS A 160 -3.12 -3.52 12.20
CA CYS A 160 -2.38 -2.38 11.64
C CYS A 160 -3.24 -1.13 11.40
N HIS A 161 -4.57 -1.28 11.30
CA HIS A 161 -5.50 -0.17 11.13
C HIS A 161 -6.40 0.00 12.36
N LYS A 162 -6.66 1.25 12.76
CA LYS A 162 -7.54 1.59 13.89
C LYS A 162 -8.97 1.02 13.84
N SER A 163 -9.43 0.60 12.66
CA SER A 163 -10.76 -0.01 12.47
C SER A 163 -10.72 -1.53 12.59
N ASN A 164 -9.54 -2.12 12.80
CA ASN A 164 -9.31 -3.56 12.85
C ASN A 164 -9.83 -4.31 11.62
N GLU A 165 -9.60 -3.73 10.44
CA GLU A 165 -10.01 -4.28 9.14
C GLU A 165 -8.78 -4.30 8.22
N PRO A 166 -8.62 -5.33 7.38
CA PRO A 166 -7.43 -5.49 6.54
C PRO A 166 -7.50 -4.63 5.27
N TYR A 167 -6.33 -4.38 4.70
CA TYR A 167 -6.20 -3.98 3.29
C TYR A 167 -6.31 -5.25 2.43
N VAL A 168 -7.04 -5.21 1.32
CA VAL A 168 -7.33 -6.40 0.49
C VAL A 168 -7.17 -6.07 -0.98
N PHE A 169 -6.50 -6.93 -1.75
CA PHE A 169 -6.49 -6.83 -3.21
C PHE A 169 -7.90 -7.04 -3.77
N GLU A 170 -8.41 -6.07 -4.52
CA GLU A 170 -9.57 -6.26 -5.40
C GLU A 170 -9.13 -6.85 -6.74
N THR A 171 -7.94 -6.44 -7.21
CA THR A 171 -7.18 -7.12 -8.25
C THR A 171 -5.70 -7.09 -7.87
N GLU A 172 -4.98 -8.18 -8.11
CA GLU A 172 -3.54 -8.23 -7.91
C GLU A 172 -2.78 -7.61 -9.09
N GLY A 173 -3.39 -7.52 -10.29
CA GLY A 173 -2.72 -6.97 -11.48
C GLY A 173 -1.34 -7.60 -11.71
N TRP A 174 -0.33 -6.78 -11.94
CA TRP A 174 1.08 -7.22 -12.09
C TRP A 174 1.73 -7.83 -10.82
N MET A 175 1.03 -7.92 -9.68
CA MET A 175 1.47 -8.68 -8.49
C MET A 175 1.11 -10.18 -8.54
N ALA A 176 0.29 -10.59 -9.51
CA ALA A 176 -0.16 -11.97 -9.66
C ALA A 176 0.86 -12.88 -10.39
N SER A 177 1.87 -12.28 -11.03
CA SER A 177 2.88 -12.94 -11.87
C SER A 177 4.18 -13.25 -11.13
#